data_AF-A0AAN8WFH6-F1
#
_entry.id   AF-A0AAN8WFH6-F1
#
_cell.length_a   1.000
_cell.length_b   1.000
_cell.length_c   1.000
_cell.angle_alpha   90.00
_cell.angle_beta   90.00
_cell.angle_gamma   90.00
#
_symmetry.space_group_name_H-M   'P 1'
#
loop_
_entity.id
_entity.type
_entity.pdbx_description
1 polymer ?
#
loop_
_entity_poly.entity_id
_entity_poly.type
_entity_poly.pdbx_seq_one_letter_code
_entity_poly.pdbx_strand_id
1 'polypeptide(L)'
;MPLASGHCPVGTHECVPFYQCVNGVINTSGIGIINIRYRPVSECRATTATGEPGVCCKIPDGSKPPTSSTSTPPSGIGGPVYTCPSDQVCVIKELCDSNGNPNTDGSGLIDIRGIIRLCHLSPVQQLGILGVCCNEPSTTVNTCPANYGCVPTSSCKGKALTNNNDYAPYSFYGSWTKCRLPGSLHYEGICCETSPTQPSPLLPATHCGVRNTGLIVRSHTELKKSDTQFGEFPWQAVIFHTNYTFKCGGSLIAKDWVITGAHCVHGSRPTQLRIRLGEWKVDKEDEPLSHKDFDIDEIKIHPNFNPDNLHNDIALIKLKTSVTFQYHINTLCLPESNQPVAPGTRCFASGWGKDAFKGQYQALLKKIDVPVIDQGKCQYLLKKTRLGSYFNLHDSFLCAGGEQNKDACRGDGGGPLVCQRGNTGYYYLAGITAWGIDCGQKDVPGVYVNVPHFLDWIQGIIFSTGFRPYG
;
A
#
# COMPACT_ATOMS: atom_id res chain seq x y z
N MET A 1 34.80 -20.76 8.87
CA MET A 1 35.68 -19.86 9.64
C MET A 1 34.99 -18.52 9.74
N PRO A 2 34.76 -17.96 10.94
CA PRO A 2 34.11 -16.65 11.07
C PRO A 2 35.09 -15.56 10.65
N LEU A 3 34.69 -14.72 9.68
CA LEU A 3 35.48 -13.56 9.27
C LEU A 3 35.45 -12.52 10.38
N ALA A 4 36.63 -12.19 10.92
CA ALA A 4 36.83 -11.35 12.10
C ALA A 4 36.79 -9.84 11.84
N SER A 5 36.29 -9.38 10.70
CA SER A 5 36.13 -7.96 10.42
C SER A 5 34.81 -7.76 9.70
N GLY A 6 33.96 -6.85 10.17
CA GLY A 6 32.64 -6.56 9.61
C GLY A 6 32.65 -5.93 8.21
N HIS A 7 33.60 -6.32 7.35
CA HIS A 7 33.82 -5.82 6.00
C HIS A 7 33.79 -7.00 5.01
N CYS A 8 33.12 -6.81 3.88
CA CYS A 8 33.03 -7.83 2.83
C CYS A 8 34.37 -8.01 2.09
N PRO A 9 34.63 -9.21 1.52
CA PRO A 9 35.81 -9.44 0.67
C PRO A 9 35.89 -8.44 -0.49
N VAL A 10 36.91 -7.59 -0.46
CA VAL A 10 37.12 -6.51 -1.43
C VAL A 10 37.25 -7.07 -2.84
N GLY A 11 36.49 -6.51 -3.80
CA GLY A 11 36.60 -6.81 -5.23
C GLY A 11 35.91 -8.09 -5.70
N THR A 12 35.26 -8.84 -4.81
CA THR A 12 34.46 -10.03 -5.16
C THR A 12 33.05 -10.00 -4.57
N HIS A 13 32.83 -9.25 -3.48
CA HIS A 13 31.56 -9.15 -2.77
C HIS A 13 31.26 -7.70 -2.40
N GLU A 14 29.98 -7.35 -2.35
CA GLU A 14 29.47 -6.04 -1.95
C GLU A 14 28.51 -6.21 -0.76
N CYS A 15 28.44 -5.20 0.12
CA CYS A 15 27.48 -5.18 1.22
C CYS A 15 26.16 -4.59 0.70
N VAL A 16 25.14 -5.43 0.53
CA VAL A 16 23.84 -5.05 -0.01
C VAL A 16 22.72 -5.33 1.02
N PRO A 17 21.56 -4.66 0.93
CA PRO A 17 20.38 -5.04 1.71
C PRO A 17 20.08 -6.54 1.53
N PHE A 18 19.66 -7.22 2.60
CA PHE A 18 19.51 -8.68 2.59
C PHE A 18 18.61 -9.21 1.45
N TYR A 19 17.60 -8.45 1.04
CA TYR A 19 16.67 -8.83 -0.03
C TYR A 19 17.28 -8.76 -1.44
N GLN A 20 18.44 -8.11 -1.61
CA GLN A 20 19.17 -8.07 -2.88
C GLN A 20 20.15 -9.24 -3.04
N CYS A 21 20.33 -10.07 -2.01
CA CYS A 21 21.24 -11.20 -2.03
C CYS A 21 20.50 -12.53 -2.16
N VAL A 22 20.57 -13.18 -3.34
CA VAL A 22 19.90 -14.46 -3.61
C VAL A 22 20.97 -15.54 -3.85
N ASN A 23 20.94 -16.62 -3.07
CA ASN A 23 21.93 -17.71 -3.13
C ASN A 23 23.41 -17.23 -3.02
N GLY A 24 23.66 -16.11 -2.33
CA GLY A 24 25.00 -15.55 -2.13
C GLY A 24 25.53 -14.68 -3.27
N VAL A 25 24.71 -14.34 -4.27
CA VAL A 25 25.05 -13.46 -5.41
C VAL A 25 24.07 -12.27 -5.49
N ILE A 26 24.57 -11.08 -5.84
CA ILE A 26 23.74 -9.87 -5.97
C ILE A 26 22.76 -10.06 -7.12
N ASN A 27 21.47 -9.94 -6.81
CA ASN A 27 20.40 -10.04 -7.78
C ASN A 27 20.19 -8.72 -8.51
N THR A 28 20.77 -8.59 -9.71
CA THR A 28 20.61 -7.42 -10.59
C THR A 28 19.36 -7.48 -11.47
N SER A 29 18.59 -8.59 -11.41
CA SER A 29 17.46 -8.87 -12.32
C SER A 29 16.08 -8.56 -11.73
N GLY A 30 15.97 -8.33 -10.42
CA GLY A 30 14.69 -8.09 -9.74
C GLY A 30 13.85 -9.35 -9.46
N ILE A 31 14.26 -10.52 -9.94
CA ILE A 31 13.51 -11.78 -9.83
C ILE A 31 13.63 -12.36 -8.40
N GLY A 32 12.51 -12.56 -7.68
CA GLY A 32 12.52 -13.22 -6.36
C GLY A 32 12.69 -12.30 -5.15
N ILE A 33 12.54 -10.99 -5.32
CA ILE A 33 12.62 -9.98 -4.24
C ILE A 33 11.46 -10.11 -3.23
N ILE A 34 10.39 -10.83 -3.56
CA ILE A 34 9.32 -11.18 -2.60
C ILE A 34 9.72 -12.47 -1.85
N ASN A 35 10.76 -12.39 -1.03
CA ASN A 35 11.02 -13.36 0.03
C ASN A 35 11.34 -12.62 1.33
N ILE A 36 10.31 -12.46 2.15
CA ILE A 36 10.40 -11.67 3.37
C ILE A 36 10.96 -12.47 4.59
N ARG A 37 11.55 -13.65 4.37
CA ARG A 37 12.38 -14.36 5.36
C ARG A 37 13.57 -15.04 4.69
N TYR A 38 14.71 -14.36 4.69
CA TYR A 38 16.02 -15.00 4.66
C TYR A 38 16.96 -14.24 5.60
N ARG A 39 17.49 -14.91 6.64
CA ARG A 39 18.59 -14.40 7.47
C ARG A 39 19.87 -15.14 7.06
N PRO A 40 20.86 -14.50 6.42
CA PRO A 40 22.15 -15.11 6.17
C PRO A 40 23.08 -15.06 7.40
N VAL A 41 24.05 -15.97 7.40
CA VAL A 41 24.98 -16.32 8.49
C VAL A 41 26.22 -15.40 8.53
N SER A 42 26.19 -14.25 7.83
CA SER A 42 27.35 -13.33 7.72
C SER A 42 26.89 -11.88 7.53
N GLU A 43 26.75 -11.17 8.65
CA GLU A 43 26.40 -9.75 8.71
C GLU A 43 27.62 -8.87 8.38
N CYS A 44 27.44 -7.85 7.53
CA CYS A 44 28.44 -6.78 7.33
C CYS A 44 28.01 -5.51 8.08
N ARG A 45 28.98 -4.80 8.64
CA ARG A 45 28.76 -3.64 9.52
C ARG A 45 28.74 -2.33 8.73
N ALA A 46 28.03 -2.34 7.61
CA ALA A 46 27.68 -1.11 6.90
C ALA A 46 26.16 -1.00 6.91
N THR A 47 25.63 0.05 7.55
CA THR A 47 24.27 0.51 7.30
C THR A 47 24.15 0.79 5.82
N THR A 48 23.26 0.06 5.15
CA THR A 48 22.78 0.47 3.83
C THR A 48 22.21 1.90 3.96
N ALA A 49 22.07 2.64 2.85
CA ALA A 49 21.51 4.00 2.87
C ALA A 49 20.11 4.10 3.55
N THR A 50 19.47 2.95 3.80
CA THR A 50 18.17 2.77 4.45
C THR A 50 18.23 2.35 5.92
N GLY A 51 19.42 2.15 6.51
CA GLY A 51 19.58 1.78 7.93
C GLY A 51 19.29 0.31 8.26
N GLU A 52 19.24 -0.57 7.27
CA GLU A 52 18.94 -2.01 7.45
C GLU A 52 20.21 -2.87 7.60
N PRO A 53 20.12 -4.11 8.15
CA PRO A 53 21.26 -5.02 8.26
C PRO A 53 21.75 -5.47 6.88
N GLY A 54 23.00 -5.14 6.53
CA GLY A 54 23.64 -5.53 5.28
C GLY A 54 24.22 -6.94 5.32
N VAL A 55 24.28 -7.59 4.15
CA VAL A 55 24.91 -8.91 3.96
C VAL A 55 25.92 -8.87 2.83
N CYS A 56 27.03 -9.58 2.99
CA CYS A 56 28.05 -9.68 1.94
C CYS A 56 27.59 -10.61 0.82
N CYS A 57 27.47 -10.08 -0.38
CA CYS A 57 26.96 -10.81 -1.54
C CYS A 57 27.89 -10.71 -2.74
N LYS A 58 28.10 -11.80 -3.48
CA LYS A 58 29.07 -11.85 -4.60
C LYS A 58 28.59 -10.99 -5.76
N ILE A 59 29.49 -10.18 -6.32
CA ILE A 59 29.21 -9.34 -7.49
C ILE A 59 29.08 -10.26 -8.72
N PRO A 60 28.00 -10.16 -9.53
CA PRO A 60 27.86 -10.95 -10.75
C PRO A 60 28.95 -10.62 -11.76
N ASP A 61 29.52 -11.67 -12.37
CA ASP A 61 30.64 -11.58 -13.32
C ASP A 61 30.27 -10.65 -14.49
N GLY A 62 31.01 -9.54 -14.64
CA GLY A 62 30.83 -8.56 -15.73
C GLY A 62 30.69 -7.10 -15.30
N SER A 63 30.61 -6.80 -13.99
CA SER A 63 30.53 -5.42 -13.47
C SER A 63 31.73 -5.06 -12.60
N LYS A 64 32.76 -4.43 -13.18
CA LYS A 64 33.89 -3.89 -12.40
C LYS A 64 34.29 -2.52 -12.92
N PRO A 65 34.02 -1.42 -12.19
CA PRO A 65 34.71 -0.15 -12.37
C PRO A 65 36.03 -0.13 -11.56
N PRO A 66 37.00 0.72 -11.94
CA PRO A 66 38.38 0.64 -11.46
C PRO A 66 38.56 1.17 -10.03
N THR A 67 39.51 0.55 -9.34
CA THR A 67 40.02 0.86 -7.99
C THR A 67 40.61 2.26 -7.87
N SER A 68 40.28 2.99 -6.80
CA SER A 68 41.08 4.13 -6.33
C SER A 68 41.41 4.00 -4.84
N SER A 69 42.63 4.42 -4.52
CA SER A 69 43.42 4.18 -3.31
C SER A 69 43.05 5.05 -2.13
N THR A 70 43.02 4.45 -0.93
CA THR A 70 42.94 5.07 0.40
C THR A 70 44.19 5.86 0.79
N SER A 71 44.01 7.04 1.38
CA SER A 71 44.97 7.67 2.30
C SER A 71 44.25 8.05 3.62
N THR A 72 44.88 7.71 4.74
CA THR A 72 44.46 7.97 6.14
C THR A 72 44.73 9.41 6.58
N PRO A 73 43.90 10.00 7.46
CA PRO A 73 44.31 11.14 8.29
C PRO A 73 44.56 10.76 9.76
N PRO A 74 45.43 11.52 10.47
CA PRO A 74 45.85 11.25 11.85
C PRO A 74 44.93 11.90 12.90
N SER A 75 45.09 11.40 14.13
CA SER A 75 44.36 11.72 15.35
C SER A 75 44.59 13.14 15.90
N GLY A 76 43.55 13.72 16.50
CA GLY A 76 43.68 14.62 17.66
C GLY A 76 42.91 15.94 17.62
N ILE A 77 42.47 16.35 18.83
CA ILE A 77 42.12 17.71 19.31
C ILE A 77 40.62 18.05 19.32
N GLY A 78 40.16 18.51 20.49
CA GLY A 78 38.77 18.86 20.83
C GLY A 78 38.19 20.03 20.02
N GLY A 79 36.86 20.07 19.95
CA GLY A 79 36.10 21.05 19.16
C GLY A 79 34.66 21.27 19.68
N PRO A 80 33.99 22.33 19.20
CA PRO A 80 33.09 23.18 19.96
C PRO A 80 31.61 22.77 19.88
N VAL A 81 30.76 23.41 20.70
CA VAL A 81 29.29 23.22 20.71
C VAL A 81 28.69 23.46 19.32
N TYR A 82 28.00 22.45 18.76
CA TYR A 82 27.50 22.40 17.39
C TYR A 82 25.99 22.69 17.28
N THR A 83 25.59 23.96 17.34
CA THR A 83 24.20 24.41 17.09
C THR A 83 24.18 25.51 16.02
N CYS A 84 23.18 25.47 15.13
CA CYS A 84 23.03 26.48 14.06
C CYS A 84 22.56 27.84 14.61
N PRO A 85 22.94 28.95 13.95
CA PRO A 85 22.31 30.27 14.13
C PRO A 85 20.79 30.24 13.94
N SER A 86 20.08 31.20 14.51
CA SER A 86 18.60 31.26 14.53
C SER A 86 17.94 31.41 13.16
N ASP A 87 18.68 31.80 12.14
CA ASP A 87 18.29 31.97 10.73
C ASP A 87 18.68 30.76 9.85
N GLN A 88 19.19 29.68 10.46
CA GLN A 88 19.68 28.49 9.78
C GLN A 88 19.09 27.21 10.39
N VAL A 89 18.81 26.23 9.53
CA VAL A 89 18.34 24.90 9.92
C VAL A 89 19.46 23.87 9.75
N CYS A 90 19.55 22.95 10.71
CA CYS A 90 20.49 21.83 10.62
C CYS A 90 19.92 20.75 9.70
N VAL A 91 20.56 20.49 8.57
CA VAL A 91 20.16 19.42 7.62
C VAL A 91 21.31 18.46 7.39
N ILE A 92 21.00 17.26 6.88
CA ILE A 92 22.04 16.32 6.43
C ILE A 92 22.86 16.95 5.30
N LYS A 93 24.17 16.67 5.29
CA LYS A 93 25.18 17.29 4.40
C LYS A 93 24.80 17.27 2.90
N GLU A 94 24.05 16.28 2.48
CA GLU A 94 23.65 16.06 1.09
C GLU A 94 22.46 16.95 0.65
N LEU A 95 21.83 17.66 1.59
CA LEU A 95 20.69 18.53 1.34
C LEU A 95 21.05 20.02 1.31
N CYS A 96 22.33 20.41 1.27
CA CYS A 96 22.75 21.82 1.15
C CYS A 96 23.50 22.05 -0.17
N ASP A 97 23.13 23.07 -0.93
CA ASP A 97 23.85 23.48 -2.14
C ASP A 97 25.11 24.32 -1.82
N SER A 98 25.91 24.63 -2.84
CA SER A 98 27.14 25.44 -2.71
C SER A 98 26.91 26.89 -2.28
N ASN A 99 25.65 27.33 -2.24
CA ASN A 99 25.24 28.67 -1.82
C ASN A 99 24.63 28.67 -0.40
N GLY A 100 24.57 27.51 0.28
CA GLY A 100 24.05 27.36 1.63
C GLY A 100 22.52 27.22 1.72
N ASN A 101 21.84 26.85 0.63
CA ASN A 101 20.39 26.65 0.59
C ASN A 101 20.01 25.15 0.53
N PRO A 102 18.80 24.76 0.96
CA PRO A 102 18.33 23.38 0.83
C PRO A 102 18.19 22.92 -0.63
N ASN A 103 18.88 21.85 -1.03
CA ASN A 103 18.78 21.25 -2.35
C ASN A 103 17.57 20.28 -2.42
N THR A 104 16.59 20.57 -3.27
CA THR A 104 15.35 19.77 -3.42
C THR A 104 15.24 19.02 -4.75
N ASP A 105 16.21 19.13 -5.66
CA ASP A 105 16.13 18.53 -7.01
C ASP A 105 17.30 17.59 -7.36
N GLY A 106 18.29 17.46 -6.47
CA GLY A 106 19.41 16.55 -6.64
C GLY A 106 20.43 17.00 -7.69
N SER A 107 20.36 18.24 -8.18
CA SER A 107 21.35 18.80 -9.10
C SER A 107 22.45 19.59 -8.34
N GLY A 108 23.72 19.41 -8.73
CA GLY A 108 24.83 20.25 -8.23
C GLY A 108 25.57 19.78 -6.97
N LEU A 109 26.10 18.55 -6.94
CA LEU A 109 27.11 18.14 -5.95
C LEU A 109 28.38 18.99 -6.10
N ILE A 110 28.85 19.66 -5.04
CA ILE A 110 30.16 20.34 -5.04
C ILE A 110 31.07 19.93 -3.87
N ASP A 111 32.34 19.77 -4.26
CA ASP A 111 33.64 19.83 -3.56
C ASP A 111 33.67 20.62 -2.24
N ILE A 112 34.06 19.93 -1.16
CA ILE A 112 33.96 20.34 0.25
C ILE A 112 35.17 21.10 0.79
N ARG A 113 35.79 21.98 0.00
CA ARG A 113 36.93 22.79 0.48
C ARG A 113 36.58 24.21 0.92
N GLY A 114 35.33 24.65 0.74
CA GLY A 114 34.91 26.01 1.06
C GLY A 114 33.67 26.04 1.95
N ILE A 115 33.89 26.18 3.26
CA ILE A 115 32.90 26.57 4.29
C ILE A 115 31.89 25.48 4.63
N ILE A 116 31.65 25.25 5.93
CA ILE A 116 30.34 24.96 6.55
C ILE A 116 30.55 24.64 8.05
N ARG A 117 29.75 25.30 8.91
CA ARG A 117 29.65 24.97 10.34
C ARG A 117 28.82 23.70 10.50
N LEU A 118 29.32 22.78 11.32
CA LEU A 118 28.65 21.52 11.64
C LEU A 118 27.59 21.71 12.73
N CYS A 119 26.53 20.90 12.71
CA CYS A 119 25.43 20.92 13.68
C CYS A 119 24.93 19.51 13.99
N HIS A 120 24.16 19.33 15.06
CA HIS A 120 23.51 18.05 15.38
C HIS A 120 22.03 18.04 15.01
N LEU A 121 21.60 17.00 14.28
CA LEU A 121 20.22 16.80 13.81
C LEU A 121 19.21 16.41 14.93
N SER A 122 19.67 16.11 16.14
CA SER A 122 18.84 15.78 17.30
C SER A 122 19.35 16.49 18.57
N PRO A 123 18.49 17.17 19.34
CA PRO A 123 18.84 17.68 20.67
C PRO A 123 18.78 16.59 21.75
N VAL A 124 18.39 15.36 21.41
CA VAL A 124 18.22 14.26 22.36
C VAL A 124 19.32 13.21 22.12
N GLN A 125 20.25 13.18 23.09
CA GLN A 125 21.28 12.16 23.33
C GLN A 125 22.46 12.09 22.34
N GLN A 126 23.65 12.29 22.92
CA GLN A 126 25.05 12.23 22.48
C GLN A 126 25.48 11.09 21.52
N LEU A 127 24.74 10.84 20.45
CA LEU A 127 25.11 9.98 19.31
C LEU A 127 24.68 10.65 17.99
N GLY A 128 24.79 11.98 17.95
CA GLY A 128 24.14 12.82 16.93
C GLY A 128 24.79 12.71 15.55
N ILE A 129 23.96 12.42 14.55
CA ILE A 129 24.30 12.58 13.13
C ILE A 129 24.72 14.05 12.92
N LEU A 130 25.90 14.23 12.30
CA LEU A 130 26.45 15.54 11.95
C LEU A 130 25.74 16.06 10.70
N GLY A 131 25.02 17.16 10.87
CA GLY A 131 24.44 17.96 9.80
C GLY A 131 25.27 19.20 9.50
N VAL A 132 24.76 19.99 8.57
CA VAL A 132 25.29 21.28 8.13
C VAL A 132 24.20 22.35 8.32
N CYS A 133 24.59 23.55 8.74
CA CYS A 133 23.65 24.66 8.85
C CYS A 133 23.36 25.23 7.46
N CYS A 134 22.10 25.19 7.02
CA CYS A 134 21.63 25.81 5.79
C CYS A 134 20.68 26.97 6.11
N ASN A 135 20.69 28.01 5.29
CA ASN A 135 19.82 29.16 5.45
C ASN A 135 18.34 28.74 5.31
N GLU A 136 17.48 29.24 6.19
CA GLU A 136 16.03 29.14 5.94
C GLU A 136 15.70 29.92 4.65
N PRO A 137 14.92 29.35 3.71
CA PRO A 137 14.40 30.14 2.62
C PRO A 137 13.45 31.19 3.20
N SER A 138 13.90 32.44 3.22
CA SER A 138 13.03 33.57 3.50
C SER A 138 12.00 33.66 2.37
N THR A 139 10.72 33.43 2.66
CA THR A 139 9.64 34.41 2.51
C THR A 139 8.25 33.76 2.61
N THR A 140 7.46 34.32 3.52
CA THR A 140 6.00 34.48 3.47
C THR A 140 5.11 33.23 3.41
N VAL A 141 4.43 33.01 4.54
CA VAL A 141 3.16 32.27 4.61
C VAL A 141 2.15 32.94 3.67
N ASN A 142 1.97 32.42 2.46
CA ASN A 142 0.90 32.87 1.57
C ASN A 142 -0.27 31.88 1.68
N THR A 143 -1.25 32.23 2.52
CA THR A 143 -2.63 31.79 2.31
C THR A 143 -3.13 32.39 1.01
N CYS A 144 -3.64 31.56 0.09
CA CYS A 144 -4.13 32.05 -1.19
C CYS A 144 -5.30 33.04 -1.02
N PRO A 145 -5.43 34.05 -1.89
CA PRO A 145 -6.56 34.99 -1.87
C PRO A 145 -7.92 34.29 -2.03
N ALA A 146 -9.00 34.98 -1.63
CA ALA A 146 -10.36 34.49 -1.85
C ALA A 146 -10.61 34.17 -3.34
N ASN A 147 -11.24 33.02 -3.62
CA ASN A 147 -11.44 32.38 -4.95
C ASN A 147 -10.25 31.56 -5.50
N TYR A 148 -9.18 31.40 -4.72
CA TYR A 148 -8.02 30.59 -5.08
C TYR A 148 -7.72 29.55 -3.99
N GLY A 149 -7.43 28.33 -4.40
CA GLY A 149 -7.05 27.23 -3.53
C GLY A 149 -5.55 26.96 -3.63
N CYS A 150 -4.91 26.65 -2.50
CA CYS A 150 -3.57 26.11 -2.53
C CYS A 150 -3.62 24.66 -3.01
N VAL A 151 -3.11 24.41 -4.22
CA VAL A 151 -3.09 23.09 -4.84
C VAL A 151 -1.67 22.72 -5.23
N PRO A 152 -1.31 21.43 -5.34
CA PRO A 152 -0.02 21.06 -5.92
C PRO A 152 0.15 21.74 -7.28
N THR A 153 1.35 22.24 -7.60
CA THR A 153 1.68 22.95 -8.85
C THR A 153 1.08 22.28 -10.08
N SER A 154 1.15 20.97 -10.06
CA SER A 154 0.69 20.09 -11.11
C SER A 154 -0.84 20.16 -11.30
N SER A 155 -1.64 20.29 -10.23
CA SER A 155 -3.11 20.20 -10.18
C SER A 155 -3.89 21.41 -10.71
N CYS A 156 -3.22 22.51 -11.07
CA CYS A 156 -3.90 23.70 -11.59
C CYS A 156 -4.34 23.52 -13.06
N LYS A 157 -5.64 23.70 -13.35
CA LYS A 157 -6.22 23.57 -14.71
C LYS A 157 -6.82 24.87 -15.26
N GLY A 158 -6.70 25.98 -14.54
CA GLY A 158 -7.26 27.29 -14.88
C GLY A 158 -6.20 28.39 -14.83
N LYS A 159 -6.54 29.53 -14.23
CA LYS A 159 -5.56 30.57 -13.95
C LYS A 159 -4.82 30.29 -12.65
N ALA A 160 -3.55 30.64 -12.60
CA ALA A 160 -2.77 30.65 -11.38
C ALA A 160 -2.32 32.08 -11.07
N LEU A 161 -2.13 32.35 -9.78
CA LEU A 161 -1.61 33.64 -9.31
C LEU A 161 -0.11 33.69 -9.62
N THR A 162 0.32 34.70 -10.37
CA THR A 162 1.75 34.96 -10.62
C THR A 162 2.38 35.64 -9.40
N ASN A 163 3.73 35.67 -9.32
CA ASN A 163 4.44 36.35 -8.23
C ASN A 163 4.20 37.88 -8.18
N ASN A 164 3.66 38.46 -9.26
CA ASN A 164 3.36 39.89 -9.36
C ASN A 164 1.90 40.21 -8.95
N ASN A 165 1.18 39.28 -8.32
CA ASN A 165 -0.24 39.38 -8.02
C ASN A 165 -1.17 39.50 -9.26
N ASP A 166 -0.68 39.13 -10.45
CA ASP A 166 -1.48 39.04 -11.67
C ASP A 166 -1.99 37.63 -11.93
N TYR A 167 -3.06 37.52 -12.73
CA TYR A 167 -3.69 36.25 -13.09
C TYR A 167 -3.37 35.83 -14.52
N ALA A 168 -2.74 34.66 -14.67
CA ALA A 168 -2.39 34.12 -15.99
C ALA A 168 -2.81 32.64 -16.11
N PRO A 169 -3.12 32.15 -17.33
CA PRO A 169 -3.32 30.72 -17.57
C PRO A 169 -2.10 29.92 -17.08
N TYR A 170 -2.33 28.88 -16.28
CA TYR A 170 -1.24 28.09 -15.72
C TYR A 170 -0.40 27.44 -16.83
N SER A 171 0.92 27.55 -16.70
CA SER A 171 1.92 26.94 -17.58
C SER A 171 3.06 26.39 -16.74
N PHE A 172 3.62 25.27 -17.17
CA PHE A 172 4.65 24.55 -16.41
C PHE A 172 5.93 25.37 -16.20
N TYR A 173 6.26 26.25 -17.14
CA TYR A 173 7.43 27.13 -17.09
C TYR A 173 7.13 28.52 -16.49
N GLY A 174 5.90 28.74 -16.01
CA GLY A 174 5.49 30.01 -15.42
C GLY A 174 6.01 30.20 -13.99
N SER A 175 6.12 31.47 -13.59
CA SER A 175 6.45 31.85 -12.21
C SER A 175 5.16 32.10 -11.41
N TRP A 176 4.86 31.22 -10.47
CA TRP A 176 3.60 31.20 -9.72
C TRP A 176 3.81 31.44 -8.23
N THR A 177 2.86 32.14 -7.62
CA THR A 177 2.82 32.36 -6.19
C THR A 177 2.67 31.03 -5.47
N LYS A 178 3.68 30.69 -4.67
CA LYS A 178 3.72 29.48 -3.85
C LYS A 178 2.82 29.62 -2.61
N CYS A 179 2.36 28.49 -2.11
CA CYS A 179 1.53 28.38 -0.91
C CYS A 179 1.81 27.05 -0.20
N ARG A 180 1.32 26.89 1.04
CA ARG A 180 1.49 25.65 1.83
C ARG A 180 0.25 24.77 1.74
N LEU A 181 0.45 23.48 1.46
CA LEU A 181 -0.67 22.54 1.35
C LEU A 181 -1.32 22.25 2.71
N PRO A 182 -2.66 22.20 2.82
CA PRO A 182 -3.34 21.89 4.07
C PRO A 182 -2.96 20.48 4.57
N GLY A 183 -2.59 20.37 5.85
CA GLY A 183 -2.24 19.08 6.47
C GLY A 183 -0.80 18.60 6.24
N SER A 184 0.06 19.38 5.57
CA SER A 184 1.49 19.09 5.46
C SER A 184 2.36 20.23 5.99
N LEU A 185 3.35 19.86 6.80
CA LEU A 185 4.38 20.79 7.27
C LEU A 185 5.52 20.97 6.24
N HIS A 186 5.58 20.21 5.14
CA HIS A 186 6.76 20.20 4.26
C HIS A 186 6.43 20.28 2.76
N TYR A 187 5.16 20.30 2.35
CA TYR A 187 4.79 20.33 0.94
C TYR A 187 4.26 21.70 0.50
N GLU A 188 4.90 22.25 -0.53
CA GLU A 188 4.50 23.50 -1.20
C GLU A 188 3.56 23.22 -2.40
N GLY A 189 2.67 24.17 -2.68
CA GLY A 189 1.79 24.22 -3.84
C GLY A 189 1.79 25.60 -4.48
N ILE A 190 0.85 25.86 -5.40
CA ILE A 190 0.59 27.17 -6.01
C ILE A 190 -0.86 27.60 -5.80
N CYS A 191 -1.12 28.91 -5.80
CA CYS A 191 -2.47 29.44 -5.73
C CYS A 191 -3.18 29.35 -7.10
N CYS A 192 -4.16 28.44 -7.21
CA CYS A 192 -4.90 28.19 -8.44
C CYS A 192 -6.39 28.57 -8.33
N GLU A 193 -6.95 29.09 -9.40
CA GLU A 193 -8.35 29.50 -9.52
C GLU A 193 -9.28 28.31 -9.27
N THR A 194 -10.10 28.41 -8.23
CA THR A 194 -11.14 27.41 -7.98
C THR A 194 -12.37 27.76 -8.81
N SER A 195 -12.69 26.96 -9.83
CA SER A 195 -14.10 26.79 -10.21
C SER A 195 -14.88 26.36 -8.95
N PRO A 196 -16.20 26.63 -8.81
CA PRO A 196 -16.98 26.34 -7.60
C PRO A 196 -17.09 24.85 -7.20
N THR A 197 -16.23 24.00 -7.77
CA THR A 197 -15.96 22.62 -7.39
C THR A 197 -14.47 22.46 -7.06
N GLN A 198 -14.07 22.97 -5.90
CA GLN A 198 -12.82 22.55 -5.25
C GLN A 198 -12.90 21.03 -4.98
N PRO A 199 -11.83 20.22 -5.18
CA PRO A 199 -11.79 18.90 -4.57
C PRO A 199 -11.80 19.13 -3.07
N SER A 200 -12.82 18.61 -2.40
CA SER A 200 -12.89 18.59 -0.96
C SER A 200 -11.59 18.03 -0.37
N PRO A 201 -11.22 18.34 0.89
CA PRO A 201 -10.26 17.50 1.60
C PRO A 201 -10.61 16.02 1.37
N LEU A 202 -9.61 15.15 1.29
CA LEU A 202 -9.82 13.70 1.17
C LEU A 202 -10.49 13.20 2.45
N LEU A 203 -11.79 13.47 2.55
CA LEU A 203 -12.59 13.21 3.73
C LEU A 203 -12.94 11.73 3.75
N PRO A 204 -12.92 11.11 4.94
CA PRO A 204 -13.51 9.80 5.09
C PRO A 204 -14.98 9.85 4.70
N ALA A 205 -15.43 8.81 4.01
CA ALA A 205 -16.85 8.63 3.77
C ALA A 205 -17.60 8.39 5.09
N THR A 206 -18.80 8.95 5.19
CA THR A 206 -19.65 8.88 6.38
C THR A 206 -20.50 7.60 6.44
N HIS A 207 -20.51 6.83 5.35
CA HIS A 207 -21.31 5.61 5.18
C HIS A 207 -20.43 4.45 4.72
N CYS A 208 -20.87 3.22 5.01
CA CYS A 208 -20.25 2.02 4.46
C CYS A 208 -20.42 1.96 2.93
N GLY A 209 -19.61 1.15 2.25
CA GLY A 209 -19.82 0.81 0.85
C GLY A 209 -19.56 1.94 -0.14
N VAL A 210 -18.92 3.03 0.28
CA VAL A 210 -18.54 4.14 -0.61
C VAL A 210 -17.28 3.77 -1.39
N ARG A 211 -17.45 3.53 -2.70
CA ARG A 211 -16.33 3.38 -3.65
C ARG A 211 -15.86 4.76 -4.08
N ASN A 212 -14.57 5.04 -3.95
CA ASN A 212 -14.04 6.33 -4.39
C ASN A 212 -13.61 6.28 -5.86
N THR A 213 -14.15 7.18 -6.68
CA THR A 213 -13.77 7.28 -8.10
C THR A 213 -13.48 8.73 -8.45
N GLY A 214 -12.40 8.98 -9.19
CA GLY A 214 -12.06 10.31 -9.72
C GLY A 214 -10.74 10.88 -9.21
N LEU A 215 -10.08 10.22 -8.23
CA LEU A 215 -8.75 10.61 -7.79
C LEU A 215 -7.68 9.96 -8.68
N ILE A 216 -7.11 10.74 -9.60
CA ILE A 216 -6.02 10.30 -10.47
C ILE A 216 -4.68 10.73 -9.86
N VAL A 217 -3.94 9.78 -9.29
CA VAL A 217 -2.57 10.01 -8.79
C VAL A 217 -1.61 10.01 -9.98
N ARG A 218 -0.85 11.10 -10.18
CA ARG A 218 -0.01 11.36 -11.38
C ARG A 218 1.12 10.35 -11.65
N SER A 219 1.41 9.47 -10.70
CA SER A 219 2.42 8.43 -10.83
C SER A 219 2.09 7.41 -11.94
N HIS A 220 0.84 7.30 -12.42
CA HIS A 220 0.45 6.34 -13.46
C HIS A 220 -0.29 7.05 -14.59
N THR A 221 0.44 7.41 -15.64
CA THR A 221 -0.13 8.04 -16.85
C THR A 221 -1.00 7.07 -17.68
N GLU A 222 -0.99 5.77 -17.39
CA GLU A 222 -1.82 4.77 -18.08
C GLU A 222 -2.31 3.66 -17.12
N LEU A 223 -3.29 3.96 -16.26
CA LEU A 223 -4.00 2.91 -15.51
C LEU A 223 -4.78 2.03 -16.50
N LYS A 224 -4.51 0.73 -16.50
CA LYS A 224 -5.33 -0.23 -17.26
C LYS A 224 -6.73 -0.30 -16.66
N LYS A 225 -7.72 -0.75 -17.43
CA LYS A 225 -9.10 -0.94 -16.93
C LYS A 225 -9.17 -1.87 -15.70
N SER A 226 -8.24 -2.81 -15.59
CA SER A 226 -8.06 -3.73 -14.47
C SER A 226 -7.40 -3.11 -13.24
N ASP A 227 -6.88 -1.89 -13.34
CA ASP A 227 -6.15 -1.24 -12.26
C ASP A 227 -7.11 -0.43 -11.40
N THR A 228 -6.84 -0.39 -10.09
CA THR A 228 -7.60 0.45 -9.18
C THR A 228 -7.00 1.84 -9.08
N GLN A 229 -7.83 2.83 -8.78
CA GLN A 229 -7.38 4.14 -8.32
C GLN A 229 -7.02 4.08 -6.83
N PHE A 230 -6.21 5.02 -6.37
CA PHE A 230 -5.89 5.14 -4.96
C PHE A 230 -7.16 5.31 -4.12
N GLY A 231 -7.31 4.46 -3.10
CA GLY A 231 -8.48 4.46 -2.21
C GLY A 231 -9.79 4.07 -2.89
N GLU A 232 -9.78 3.46 -4.09
CA GLU A 232 -11.03 3.11 -4.79
C GLU A 232 -11.90 2.13 -4.00
N PHE A 233 -11.29 1.15 -3.35
CA PHE A 233 -11.93 0.17 -2.47
C PHE A 233 -11.39 0.30 -1.05
N PRO A 234 -11.85 1.31 -0.27
CA PRO A 234 -11.24 1.68 1.01
C PRO A 234 -11.45 0.64 2.12
N TRP A 235 -12.28 -0.38 1.89
CA TRP A 235 -12.48 -1.53 2.78
C TRP A 235 -11.49 -2.66 2.55
N GLN A 236 -10.73 -2.64 1.45
CA GLN A 236 -9.80 -3.72 1.13
C GLN A 236 -8.77 -3.88 2.25
N ALA A 237 -8.66 -5.10 2.78
CA ALA A 237 -7.68 -5.45 3.79
C ALA A 237 -6.65 -6.44 3.23
N VAL A 238 -5.42 -6.33 3.71
CA VAL A 238 -4.38 -7.35 3.53
C VAL A 238 -4.16 -8.09 4.83
N ILE A 239 -4.08 -9.41 4.77
CA ILE A 239 -3.72 -10.27 5.88
C ILE A 239 -2.30 -10.75 5.64
N PHE A 240 -1.42 -10.37 6.57
CA PHE A 240 -0.03 -10.79 6.57
C PHE A 240 0.25 -11.71 7.75
N HIS A 241 1.27 -12.56 7.60
CA HIS A 241 1.99 -13.05 8.77
C HIS A 241 2.75 -11.89 9.44
N THR A 242 3.11 -11.99 10.73
CA THR A 242 3.83 -10.92 11.46
C THR A 242 5.19 -10.56 10.89
N ASN A 243 5.78 -11.41 10.04
CA ASN A 243 6.97 -11.08 9.28
C ASN A 243 6.69 -10.23 8.03
N TYR A 244 5.42 -9.98 7.67
CA TYR A 244 4.92 -9.32 6.44
C TYR A 244 4.73 -10.23 5.21
N THR A 245 4.54 -11.54 5.39
CA THR A 245 4.35 -12.46 4.24
C THR A 245 2.89 -12.41 3.88
N PHE A 246 2.57 -12.06 2.63
CA PHE A 246 1.19 -12.08 2.13
C PHE A 246 0.56 -13.44 2.40
N LYS A 247 -0.60 -13.42 3.05
CA LYS A 247 -1.39 -14.62 3.34
C LYS A 247 -2.68 -14.62 2.54
N CYS A 248 -3.49 -13.58 2.72
CA CYS A 248 -4.82 -13.45 2.11
C CYS A 248 -5.26 -11.98 2.03
N GLY A 249 -6.38 -11.74 1.35
CA GLY A 249 -7.17 -10.51 1.47
C GLY A 249 -8.23 -10.59 2.57
N GLY A 250 -8.92 -9.48 2.78
CA GLY A 250 -10.07 -9.36 3.66
C GLY A 250 -10.86 -8.08 3.37
N SER A 251 -11.88 -7.81 4.17
CA SER A 251 -12.65 -6.56 4.09
C SER A 251 -12.99 -6.00 5.44
N LEU A 252 -12.79 -4.69 5.62
CA LEU A 252 -13.25 -3.98 6.81
C LEU A 252 -14.78 -3.83 6.75
N ILE A 253 -15.49 -4.35 7.74
CA ILE A 253 -16.97 -4.28 7.82
C ILE A 253 -17.48 -3.52 9.04
N ALA A 254 -16.59 -3.25 10.02
CA ALA A 254 -16.83 -2.37 11.15
C ALA A 254 -15.54 -1.64 11.53
N LYS A 255 -15.57 -0.76 12.54
CA LYS A 255 -14.37 -0.04 13.01
C LYS A 255 -13.25 -0.98 13.49
N ASP A 256 -13.58 -2.17 13.95
CA ASP A 256 -12.67 -3.13 14.56
C ASP A 256 -12.92 -4.56 14.06
N TRP A 257 -13.70 -4.74 13.00
CA TRP A 257 -13.98 -6.06 12.43
C TRP A 257 -13.62 -6.13 10.95
N VAL A 258 -12.79 -7.13 10.64
CA VAL A 258 -12.45 -7.54 9.28
C VAL A 258 -13.05 -8.92 9.01
N ILE A 259 -13.63 -9.12 7.84
CA ILE A 259 -14.14 -10.39 7.35
C ILE A 259 -13.21 -10.97 6.29
N THR A 260 -13.05 -12.29 6.29
CA THR A 260 -12.20 -13.03 5.34
C THR A 260 -12.65 -14.49 5.25
N GLY A 261 -11.95 -15.29 4.44
CA GLY A 261 -12.16 -16.74 4.37
C GLY A 261 -11.63 -17.46 5.62
N ALA A 262 -12.29 -18.51 6.06
CA ALA A 262 -11.80 -19.33 7.17
C ALA A 262 -10.47 -20.02 6.81
N HIS A 263 -10.29 -20.47 5.58
CA HIS A 263 -9.05 -21.07 5.07
C HIS A 263 -7.85 -20.12 5.22
N CYS A 264 -8.08 -18.80 5.22
CA CYS A 264 -7.06 -17.79 5.40
C CYS A 264 -6.54 -17.71 6.83
N VAL A 265 -7.27 -18.20 7.83
CA VAL A 265 -6.92 -18.05 9.25
C VAL A 265 -6.94 -19.36 10.02
N HIS A 266 -7.47 -20.43 9.45
CA HIS A 266 -7.50 -21.75 10.06
C HIS A 266 -6.08 -22.20 10.45
N GLY A 267 -5.94 -22.69 11.69
CA GLY A 267 -4.65 -23.08 12.27
C GLY A 267 -3.70 -21.92 12.62
N SER A 268 -4.06 -20.66 12.39
CA SER A 268 -3.25 -19.49 12.75
C SER A 268 -3.69 -18.91 14.10
N ARG A 269 -2.73 -18.45 14.90
CA ARG A 269 -3.00 -17.69 16.13
C ARG A 269 -3.07 -16.19 15.82
N PRO A 270 -3.85 -15.39 16.58
CA PRO A 270 -3.89 -13.93 16.42
C PRO A 270 -2.51 -13.28 16.39
N THR A 271 -1.59 -13.72 17.25
CA THR A 271 -0.22 -13.20 17.36
C THR A 271 0.71 -13.55 16.18
N GLN A 272 0.26 -14.39 15.25
CA GLN A 272 1.02 -14.77 14.06
C GLN A 272 0.62 -13.98 12.82
N LEU A 273 -0.44 -13.17 12.92
CA LEU A 273 -1.04 -12.45 11.81
C LEU A 273 -1.15 -10.95 12.13
N ARG A 274 -1.25 -10.14 11.07
CA ARG A 274 -1.44 -8.68 11.13
C ARG A 274 -2.33 -8.26 9.97
N ILE A 275 -3.13 -7.24 10.19
CA ILE A 275 -4.04 -6.66 9.19
C ILE A 275 -3.46 -5.33 8.72
N ARG A 276 -3.44 -5.11 7.41
CA ARG A 276 -3.13 -3.80 6.81
C ARG A 276 -4.36 -3.25 6.09
N LEU A 277 -4.65 -1.96 6.32
CA LEU A 277 -5.73 -1.22 5.68
C LEU A 277 -5.19 0.03 4.98
N GLY A 278 -5.87 0.47 3.92
CA GLY A 278 -5.45 1.66 3.15
C GLY A 278 -4.24 1.41 2.26
N GLU A 279 -3.89 0.15 2.01
CA GLU A 279 -2.84 -0.20 1.07
C GLU A 279 -3.34 -0.07 -0.37
N TRP A 280 -2.48 0.39 -1.28
CA TRP A 280 -2.74 0.40 -2.71
C TRP A 280 -1.56 -0.20 -3.49
N LYS A 281 -0.32 0.16 -3.13
CA LYS A 281 0.93 -0.32 -3.70
C LYS A 281 1.81 -1.01 -2.65
N VAL A 282 1.79 -2.33 -2.63
CA VAL A 282 2.54 -3.10 -1.62
C VAL A 282 4.08 -3.00 -1.74
N ASP A 283 4.59 -2.44 -2.82
CA ASP A 283 6.03 -2.29 -3.10
C ASP A 283 6.57 -0.88 -2.88
N LYS A 284 5.72 0.12 -2.57
CA LYS A 284 6.10 1.53 -2.43
C LYS A 284 5.29 2.25 -1.35
N GLU A 285 5.92 3.19 -0.67
CA GLU A 285 5.26 4.06 0.32
C GLU A 285 5.06 5.50 -0.22
N ASP A 286 4.87 5.64 -1.53
CA ASP A 286 4.72 6.93 -2.23
C ASP A 286 3.25 7.41 -2.35
N GLU A 287 2.39 6.86 -1.51
CA GLU A 287 0.93 7.03 -1.59
C GLU A 287 0.45 8.32 -0.91
N PRO A 288 -0.65 8.96 -1.38
CA PRO A 288 -1.15 10.20 -0.80
C PRO A 288 -1.49 10.12 0.70
N LEU A 289 -1.90 8.95 1.16
CA LEU A 289 -2.10 8.65 2.58
C LEU A 289 -1.49 7.27 2.85
N SER A 290 -0.65 7.16 3.87
CA SER A 290 0.01 5.89 4.22
C SER A 290 -1.00 4.85 4.70
N HIS A 291 -0.76 3.59 4.37
CA HIS A 291 -1.45 2.45 4.96
C HIS A 291 -1.29 2.38 6.49
N LYS A 292 -2.12 1.57 7.14
CA LYS A 292 -2.11 1.36 8.59
C LYS A 292 -2.16 -0.13 8.93
N ASP A 293 -1.29 -0.53 9.84
CA ASP A 293 -1.17 -1.89 10.35
C ASP A 293 -1.89 -2.04 11.69
N PHE A 294 -2.57 -3.17 11.89
CA PHE A 294 -3.37 -3.48 13.07
C PHE A 294 -3.07 -4.90 13.57
N ASP A 295 -2.81 -5.02 14.87
CA ASP A 295 -2.72 -6.32 15.53
C ASP A 295 -4.12 -6.93 15.73
N ILE A 296 -4.17 -8.26 15.79
CA ILE A 296 -5.41 -9.01 15.95
C ILE A 296 -5.64 -9.34 17.43
N ASP A 297 -6.84 -9.04 17.91
CA ASP A 297 -7.33 -9.42 19.24
C ASP A 297 -7.87 -10.85 19.21
N GLU A 298 -8.79 -11.11 18.28
CA GLU A 298 -9.51 -12.38 18.21
C GLU A 298 -9.79 -12.82 16.77
N ILE A 299 -9.81 -14.13 16.54
CA ILE A 299 -10.24 -14.76 15.28
C ILE A 299 -11.44 -15.66 15.58
N LYS A 300 -12.56 -15.40 14.91
CA LYS A 300 -13.80 -16.18 14.99
C LYS A 300 -14.01 -16.92 13.68
N ILE A 301 -13.74 -18.22 13.65
CA ILE A 301 -14.04 -19.09 12.50
C ILE A 301 -15.47 -19.60 12.63
N HIS A 302 -16.19 -19.71 11.51
CA HIS A 302 -17.53 -20.30 11.52
C HIS A 302 -17.49 -21.73 12.09
N PRO A 303 -18.38 -22.09 13.04
CA PRO A 303 -18.29 -23.37 13.76
C PRO A 303 -18.42 -24.60 12.85
N ASN A 304 -19.14 -24.46 11.73
CA ASN A 304 -19.31 -25.53 10.74
C ASN A 304 -18.29 -25.47 9.59
N PHE A 305 -17.22 -24.69 9.72
CA PHE A 305 -16.15 -24.67 8.71
C PHE A 305 -15.52 -26.05 8.57
N ASN A 306 -15.46 -26.56 7.35
CA ASN A 306 -14.80 -27.82 7.03
C ASN A 306 -13.58 -27.56 6.13
N PRO A 307 -12.34 -27.79 6.62
CA PRO A 307 -11.13 -27.52 5.84
C PRO A 307 -10.91 -28.47 4.66
N ASP A 308 -11.54 -29.65 4.65
CA ASP A 308 -11.33 -30.66 3.59
C ASP A 308 -12.04 -30.28 2.28
N ASN A 309 -13.19 -29.61 2.38
CA ASN A 309 -14.01 -29.21 1.23
C ASN A 309 -14.32 -27.71 1.18
N LEU A 310 -13.79 -26.93 2.13
CA LEU A 310 -14.00 -25.50 2.30
C LEU A 310 -15.47 -25.10 2.54
N HIS A 311 -16.35 -26.02 2.95
CA HIS A 311 -17.72 -25.64 3.28
C HIS A 311 -17.72 -24.66 4.46
N ASN A 312 -18.58 -23.66 4.40
CA ASN A 312 -18.68 -22.60 5.41
C ASN A 312 -17.36 -21.85 5.66
N ASP A 313 -16.63 -21.55 4.57
CA ASP A 313 -15.32 -20.89 4.56
C ASP A 313 -15.37 -19.40 4.92
N ILE A 314 -15.82 -19.06 6.13
CA ILE A 314 -15.94 -17.67 6.59
C ILE A 314 -15.36 -17.49 7.98
N ALA A 315 -14.65 -16.38 8.18
CA ALA A 315 -14.13 -15.96 9.47
C ALA A 315 -14.21 -14.45 9.67
N LEU A 316 -14.35 -14.06 10.94
CA LEU A 316 -14.26 -12.69 11.41
C LEU A 316 -12.99 -12.50 12.24
N ILE A 317 -12.33 -11.36 12.04
CA ILE A 317 -11.12 -10.96 12.74
C ILE A 317 -11.43 -9.67 13.49
N LYS A 318 -11.27 -9.71 14.81
CA LYS A 318 -11.37 -8.53 15.67
C LYS A 318 -10.01 -7.86 15.79
N LEU A 319 -9.95 -6.58 15.48
CA LEU A 319 -8.74 -5.76 15.62
C LEU A 319 -8.55 -5.36 17.08
N LYS A 320 -7.30 -5.27 17.53
CA LYS A 320 -6.96 -4.85 18.89
C LYS A 320 -7.23 -3.37 19.15
N THR A 321 -7.20 -2.55 18.10
CA THR A 321 -7.49 -1.12 18.15
C THR A 321 -8.46 -0.75 17.05
N SER A 322 -9.48 0.05 17.38
CA SER A 322 -10.43 0.56 16.39
C SER A 322 -9.75 1.45 15.35
N VAL A 323 -10.21 1.32 14.11
CA VAL A 323 -9.73 2.06 12.95
C VAL A 323 -10.23 3.51 12.99
N THR A 324 -9.36 4.44 12.63
CA THR A 324 -9.73 5.82 12.30
C THR A 324 -10.00 5.90 10.80
N PHE A 325 -11.24 6.20 10.41
CA PHE A 325 -11.62 6.29 9.01
C PHE A 325 -10.88 7.43 8.30
N GLN A 326 -10.45 7.15 7.08
CA GLN A 326 -9.81 8.08 6.16
C GLN A 326 -10.37 7.86 4.76
N TYR A 327 -10.01 8.70 3.79
CA TYR A 327 -10.47 8.52 2.40
C TYR A 327 -10.18 7.11 1.86
N HIS A 328 -8.99 6.56 2.14
CA HIS A 328 -8.55 5.24 1.70
C HIS A 328 -8.84 4.12 2.71
N ILE A 329 -9.50 4.42 3.85
CA ILE A 329 -9.84 3.44 4.89
C ILE A 329 -11.28 3.66 5.36
N ASN A 330 -12.19 2.78 4.93
CA ASN A 330 -13.61 2.83 5.30
C ASN A 330 -14.24 1.42 5.26
N THR A 331 -15.46 1.28 5.77
CA THR A 331 -16.16 -0.02 5.84
C THR A 331 -16.91 -0.36 4.56
N LEU A 332 -17.05 -1.65 4.28
CA LEU A 332 -17.96 -2.22 3.29
C LEU A 332 -19.31 -2.54 3.95
N CYS A 333 -20.42 -2.27 3.25
CA CYS A 333 -21.72 -2.63 3.80
C CYS A 333 -21.90 -4.15 3.80
N LEU A 334 -22.58 -4.67 4.83
CA LEU A 334 -23.13 -6.03 4.80
C LEU A 334 -24.40 -6.06 3.92
N PRO A 335 -24.79 -7.24 3.40
CA PRO A 335 -26.07 -7.41 2.72
C PRO A 335 -27.24 -7.11 3.68
N GLU A 336 -28.37 -6.66 3.13
CA GLU A 336 -29.56 -6.29 3.92
C GLU A 336 -30.43 -7.48 4.30
N SER A 337 -30.27 -8.61 3.62
CA SER A 337 -31.06 -9.82 3.85
C SER A 337 -30.26 -11.06 3.49
N ASN A 338 -30.78 -12.22 3.89
CA ASN A 338 -30.20 -13.53 3.61
C ASN A 338 -30.53 -14.02 2.17
N GLN A 339 -31.10 -13.15 1.34
CA GLN A 339 -31.46 -13.50 -0.03
C GLN A 339 -30.20 -13.61 -0.91
N PRO A 340 -30.12 -14.64 -1.77
CA PRO A 340 -29.03 -14.76 -2.72
C PRO A 340 -28.96 -13.55 -3.66
N VAL A 341 -27.74 -13.21 -4.09
CA VAL A 341 -27.56 -12.17 -5.10
C VAL A 341 -28.12 -12.65 -6.44
N ALA A 342 -28.91 -11.80 -7.10
CA ALA A 342 -29.58 -12.17 -8.35
C ALA A 342 -28.55 -12.51 -9.44
N PRO A 343 -28.72 -13.63 -10.19
CA PRO A 343 -27.88 -13.96 -11.33
C PRO A 343 -27.81 -12.83 -12.35
N GLY A 344 -26.63 -12.63 -12.95
CA GLY A 344 -26.36 -11.54 -13.88
C GLY A 344 -25.98 -10.20 -13.24
N THR A 345 -26.13 -10.05 -11.91
CA THR A 345 -25.66 -8.85 -11.20
C THR A 345 -24.16 -8.68 -11.41
N ARG A 346 -23.74 -7.49 -11.88
CA ARG A 346 -22.33 -7.15 -12.07
C ARG A 346 -21.71 -6.73 -10.75
N CYS A 347 -20.61 -7.36 -10.41
CA CYS A 347 -19.90 -7.16 -9.15
C CYS A 347 -18.40 -7.01 -9.44
N PHE A 348 -17.67 -6.40 -8.50
CA PHE A 348 -16.22 -6.27 -8.58
C PHE A 348 -15.55 -7.26 -7.63
N ALA A 349 -14.59 -8.03 -8.15
CA ALA A 349 -13.60 -8.69 -7.31
C ALA A 349 -12.31 -7.87 -7.32
N SER A 350 -11.64 -7.74 -6.17
CA SER A 350 -10.40 -6.96 -6.03
C SER A 350 -9.35 -7.64 -5.15
N GLY A 351 -8.08 -7.45 -5.50
CA GLY A 351 -6.95 -7.95 -4.72
C GLY A 351 -5.59 -7.80 -5.42
N TRP A 352 -4.56 -8.32 -4.77
CA TRP A 352 -3.14 -8.29 -5.19
C TRP A 352 -2.64 -9.65 -5.69
N GLY A 353 -3.57 -10.57 -5.97
CA GLY A 353 -3.32 -11.94 -6.40
C GLY A 353 -2.49 -12.04 -7.67
N LYS A 354 -2.11 -13.28 -8.01
CA LYS A 354 -1.18 -13.54 -9.11
C LYS A 354 -1.81 -13.19 -10.45
N ASP A 355 -1.05 -12.60 -11.36
CA ASP A 355 -1.42 -12.48 -12.76
C ASP A 355 -1.85 -13.84 -13.35
N ALA A 356 -2.98 -13.91 -14.07
CA ALA A 356 -3.43 -15.06 -14.85
C ALA A 356 -2.35 -15.58 -15.81
N PHE A 357 -1.51 -14.68 -16.35
CA PHE A 357 -0.57 -14.99 -17.43
C PHE A 357 0.87 -15.23 -16.95
N LYS A 358 1.26 -14.65 -15.80
CA LYS A 358 2.65 -14.68 -15.31
C LYS A 358 2.83 -15.32 -13.94
N GLY A 359 1.73 -15.56 -13.20
CA GLY A 359 1.81 -16.16 -11.86
C GLY A 359 2.49 -15.28 -10.80
N GLN A 360 2.73 -14.00 -11.09
CA GLN A 360 3.38 -13.03 -10.19
C GLN A 360 2.33 -12.20 -9.46
N TYR A 361 2.50 -11.99 -8.15
CA TYR A 361 1.66 -11.09 -7.37
C TYR A 361 1.74 -9.66 -7.92
N GLN A 362 0.61 -8.95 -7.88
CA GLN A 362 0.52 -7.59 -8.38
C GLN A 362 0.97 -6.62 -7.29
N ALA A 363 1.89 -5.72 -7.63
CA ALA A 363 2.29 -4.63 -6.74
C ALA A 363 1.13 -3.64 -6.49
N LEU A 364 0.35 -3.36 -7.54
CA LEU A 364 -0.81 -2.47 -7.51
C LEU A 364 -2.10 -3.26 -7.34
N LEU A 365 -2.98 -2.81 -6.45
CA LEU A 365 -4.32 -3.40 -6.29
C LEU A 365 -5.06 -3.41 -7.63
N LYS A 366 -5.59 -4.58 -8.01
CA LYS A 366 -6.37 -4.78 -9.24
C LYS A 366 -7.85 -4.99 -8.92
N LYS A 367 -8.67 -4.78 -9.94
CA LYS A 367 -10.10 -5.06 -9.92
C LYS A 367 -10.55 -5.75 -11.19
N ILE A 368 -11.63 -6.50 -11.07
CA ILE A 368 -12.30 -7.08 -12.22
C ILE A 368 -13.81 -7.05 -12.04
N ASP A 369 -14.51 -6.68 -13.12
CA ASP A 369 -15.96 -6.68 -13.21
C ASP A 369 -16.45 -8.04 -13.74
N VAL A 370 -17.25 -8.74 -12.94
CA VAL A 370 -17.73 -10.11 -13.20
C VAL A 370 -19.23 -10.24 -12.89
N PRO A 371 -19.99 -11.05 -13.65
CA PRO A 371 -21.39 -11.31 -13.34
C PRO A 371 -21.52 -12.43 -12.30
N VAL A 372 -22.50 -12.32 -11.40
CA VAL A 372 -22.96 -13.44 -10.58
C VAL A 372 -23.61 -14.50 -11.46
N ILE A 373 -23.34 -15.77 -11.20
CA ILE A 373 -23.86 -16.91 -11.94
C ILE A 373 -24.88 -17.64 -11.09
N ASP A 374 -25.97 -18.07 -11.73
CA ASP A 374 -26.95 -18.96 -11.12
C ASP A 374 -26.30 -20.23 -10.54
N GLN A 375 -26.77 -20.67 -9.37
CA GLN A 375 -26.20 -21.80 -8.64
C GLN A 375 -26.20 -23.10 -9.46
N GLY A 376 -27.32 -23.40 -10.13
CA GLY A 376 -27.46 -24.59 -10.96
C GLY A 376 -26.55 -24.54 -12.19
N LYS A 377 -26.46 -23.37 -12.81
CA LYS A 377 -25.52 -23.12 -13.91
C LYS A 377 -24.06 -23.27 -13.44
N CYS A 378 -23.72 -22.74 -12.27
CA CYS A 378 -22.36 -22.86 -11.74
C CYS A 378 -22.00 -24.32 -11.48
N GLN A 379 -22.88 -25.09 -10.81
CA GLN A 379 -22.68 -26.51 -10.60
C GLN A 379 -22.45 -27.26 -11.93
N TYR A 380 -23.26 -26.96 -12.95
CA TYR A 380 -23.11 -27.55 -14.28
C TYR A 380 -21.75 -27.25 -14.90
N LEU A 381 -21.28 -26.00 -14.80
CA LEU A 381 -19.97 -25.59 -15.32
C LEU A 381 -18.83 -26.28 -14.56
N LEU A 382 -18.88 -26.28 -13.23
CA LEU A 382 -17.86 -26.89 -12.38
C LEU A 382 -17.75 -28.41 -12.60
N LYS A 383 -18.86 -29.11 -12.84
CA LYS A 383 -18.84 -30.55 -13.17
C LYS A 383 -18.10 -30.89 -14.48
N LYS A 384 -17.95 -29.93 -15.39
CA LYS A 384 -17.22 -30.10 -16.66
C LYS A 384 -15.71 -29.90 -16.52
N THR A 385 -15.26 -29.43 -15.37
CA THR A 385 -13.85 -29.19 -15.08
C THR A 385 -13.22 -30.46 -14.50
N ARG A 386 -11.97 -30.35 -14.01
CA ARG A 386 -11.29 -31.42 -13.28
C ARG A 386 -12.01 -31.91 -12.01
N LEU A 387 -13.03 -31.19 -11.51
CA LEU A 387 -13.83 -31.63 -10.37
C LEU A 387 -14.74 -32.83 -10.70
N GLY A 388 -15.08 -33.02 -11.99
CA GLY A 388 -15.82 -34.17 -12.47
C GLY A 388 -17.34 -34.16 -12.17
N SER A 389 -18.04 -35.14 -12.72
CA SER A 389 -19.51 -35.21 -12.73
C SER A 389 -20.17 -35.41 -11.35
N TYR A 390 -19.41 -35.94 -10.38
CA TYR A 390 -19.88 -36.19 -9.01
C TYR A 390 -19.78 -34.96 -8.10
N PHE A 391 -19.17 -33.86 -8.55
CA PHE A 391 -19.05 -32.64 -7.77
C PHE A 391 -20.43 -32.06 -7.42
N ASN A 392 -20.60 -31.59 -6.18
CA ASN A 392 -21.82 -30.93 -5.73
C ASN A 392 -21.45 -29.57 -5.13
N LEU A 393 -22.06 -28.50 -5.62
CA LEU A 393 -21.82 -27.15 -5.14
C LEU A 393 -22.67 -26.88 -3.89
N HIS A 394 -22.01 -26.70 -2.75
CA HIS A 394 -22.68 -26.43 -1.47
C HIS A 394 -23.30 -25.01 -1.42
N ASP A 395 -24.42 -24.86 -0.70
CA ASP A 395 -25.18 -23.60 -0.60
C ASP A 395 -24.41 -22.45 0.10
N SER A 396 -23.35 -22.79 0.83
CA SER A 396 -22.42 -21.81 1.40
C SER A 396 -21.60 -21.05 0.34
N PHE A 397 -21.74 -21.41 -0.94
CA PHE A 397 -21.02 -20.79 -2.04
C PHE A 397 -21.95 -20.12 -3.04
N LEU A 398 -21.46 -19.05 -3.65
CA LEU A 398 -21.95 -18.51 -4.91
C LEU A 398 -20.83 -18.52 -5.95
N CYS A 399 -21.18 -18.28 -7.20
CA CYS A 399 -20.20 -18.17 -8.27
C CYS A 399 -20.31 -16.85 -9.02
N ALA A 400 -19.17 -16.37 -9.51
CA ALA A 400 -19.10 -15.21 -10.38
C ALA A 400 -18.03 -15.39 -11.45
N GLY A 401 -18.19 -14.74 -12.61
CA GLY A 401 -17.23 -14.78 -13.71
C GLY A 401 -17.64 -15.72 -14.85
N GLY A 402 -16.70 -16.52 -15.35
CA GLY A 402 -16.90 -17.41 -16.50
C GLY A 402 -16.93 -16.70 -17.86
N GLU A 403 -16.74 -15.38 -17.88
CA GLU A 403 -16.55 -14.59 -19.10
C GLU A 403 -15.11 -14.74 -19.61
N GLN A 404 -14.94 -14.85 -20.93
CA GLN A 404 -13.61 -14.98 -21.53
C GLN A 404 -12.72 -13.77 -21.17
N ASN A 405 -11.48 -14.02 -20.76
CA ASN A 405 -10.49 -13.01 -20.36
C ASN A 405 -10.91 -12.15 -19.14
N LYS A 406 -11.87 -12.62 -18.33
CA LYS A 406 -12.31 -11.95 -17.11
C LYS A 406 -12.42 -12.94 -15.96
N ASP A 407 -11.37 -13.04 -15.14
CA ASP A 407 -11.42 -13.84 -13.91
C ASP A 407 -10.56 -13.31 -12.76
N ALA A 408 -10.97 -13.57 -11.53
CA ALA A 408 -10.17 -13.36 -10.33
C ALA A 408 -9.16 -14.50 -10.20
N CYS A 409 -7.89 -14.16 -9.94
CA CYS A 409 -6.81 -15.12 -10.12
C CYS A 409 -6.35 -15.76 -8.81
N ARG A 410 -5.50 -16.79 -8.89
CA ARG A 410 -4.89 -17.42 -7.69
C ARG A 410 -4.15 -16.36 -6.87
N GLY A 411 -4.50 -16.19 -5.60
CA GLY A 411 -3.80 -15.27 -4.68
C GLY A 411 -4.66 -14.15 -4.11
N ASP A 412 -5.94 -14.07 -4.50
CA ASP A 412 -6.93 -13.13 -3.92
C ASP A 412 -7.79 -13.77 -2.82
N GLY A 413 -7.37 -14.92 -2.27
CA GLY A 413 -8.13 -15.67 -1.26
C GLY A 413 -8.51 -14.78 -0.07
N GLY A 414 -9.77 -14.84 0.36
CA GLY A 414 -10.31 -13.97 1.41
C GLY A 414 -10.67 -12.55 0.98
N GLY A 415 -10.33 -12.12 -0.24
CA GLY A 415 -10.70 -10.83 -0.79
C GLY A 415 -12.20 -10.71 -1.11
N PRO A 416 -12.73 -9.49 -1.28
CA PRO A 416 -14.16 -9.29 -1.48
C PRO A 416 -14.62 -9.45 -2.93
N LEU A 417 -15.84 -9.97 -3.08
CA LEU A 417 -16.71 -9.74 -4.22
C LEU A 417 -17.79 -8.73 -3.80
N VAL A 418 -17.74 -7.53 -4.37
CA VAL A 418 -18.64 -6.42 -4.02
C VAL A 418 -19.65 -6.13 -5.11
N CYS A 419 -20.93 -6.04 -4.74
CA CYS A 419 -22.00 -5.69 -5.68
C CYS A 419 -22.60 -4.34 -5.32
N GLN A 420 -23.09 -3.61 -6.31
CA GLN A 420 -23.75 -2.33 -6.08
C GLN A 420 -25.17 -2.57 -5.55
N ARG A 421 -25.59 -1.82 -4.54
CA ARG A 421 -26.96 -1.85 -4.01
C ARG A 421 -27.88 -1.05 -4.91
N GLY A 422 -28.59 -1.75 -5.80
CA GLY A 422 -29.45 -1.11 -6.80
C GLY A 422 -28.71 0.01 -7.53
N ASN A 423 -29.35 1.18 -7.66
CA ASN A 423 -28.76 2.37 -8.26
C ASN A 423 -28.28 3.41 -7.24
N THR A 424 -28.03 3.01 -5.98
CA THR A 424 -27.69 3.94 -4.89
C THR A 424 -26.26 4.49 -4.95
N GLY A 425 -25.36 3.75 -5.61
CA GLY A 425 -23.92 4.05 -5.64
C GLY A 425 -23.12 3.43 -4.49
N TYR A 426 -23.80 2.86 -3.49
CA TYR A 426 -23.17 2.12 -2.40
C TYR A 426 -22.97 0.64 -2.75
N TYR A 427 -21.93 0.04 -2.20
CA TYR A 427 -21.54 -1.34 -2.41
C TYR A 427 -21.70 -2.16 -1.14
N TYR A 428 -22.01 -3.45 -1.30
CA TYR A 428 -22.07 -4.40 -0.21
C TYR A 428 -21.26 -5.66 -0.53
N LEU A 429 -20.87 -6.37 0.53
CA LEU A 429 -20.14 -7.63 0.42
C LEU A 429 -21.10 -8.75 0.00
N ALA A 430 -21.01 -9.16 -1.26
CA ALA A 430 -21.80 -10.27 -1.79
C ALA A 430 -21.09 -11.61 -1.59
N GLY A 431 -19.77 -11.62 -1.67
CA GLY A 431 -18.99 -12.84 -1.47
C GLY A 431 -17.57 -12.60 -1.03
N ILE A 432 -16.91 -13.69 -0.65
CA ILE A 432 -15.50 -13.73 -0.26
C ILE A 432 -14.81 -14.76 -1.16
N THR A 433 -13.67 -14.42 -1.76
CA THR A 433 -12.92 -15.33 -2.63
C THR A 433 -12.51 -16.58 -1.85
N ALA A 434 -13.07 -17.74 -2.22
CA ALA A 434 -12.78 -19.01 -1.55
C ALA A 434 -11.77 -19.82 -2.35
N TRP A 435 -12.11 -20.17 -3.59
CA TRP A 435 -11.26 -20.98 -4.45
C TRP A 435 -11.62 -20.85 -5.93
N GLY A 436 -10.71 -21.29 -6.79
CA GLY A 436 -10.87 -21.32 -8.24
C GLY A 436 -10.03 -22.43 -8.85
N ILE A 437 -10.43 -22.89 -10.03
CA ILE A 437 -9.77 -24.02 -10.70
C ILE A 437 -8.55 -23.53 -11.47
N ASP A 438 -8.81 -22.63 -12.42
CA ASP A 438 -7.83 -21.94 -13.26
C ASP A 438 -8.38 -20.55 -13.62
N CYS A 439 -7.49 -19.62 -13.92
CA CYS A 439 -7.84 -18.21 -14.07
C CYS A 439 -8.02 -17.83 -15.53
N GLY A 440 -9.10 -17.11 -15.84
CA GLY A 440 -9.28 -16.44 -17.13
C GLY A 440 -9.82 -17.34 -18.25
N GLN A 441 -10.21 -18.57 -17.91
CA GLN A 441 -10.84 -19.47 -18.86
C GLN A 441 -12.33 -19.17 -19.02
N LYS A 442 -12.77 -19.14 -20.28
CA LYS A 442 -14.21 -19.09 -20.59
C LYS A 442 -14.90 -20.30 -19.96
N ASP A 443 -16.09 -20.09 -19.42
CA ASP A 443 -16.93 -21.14 -18.82
C ASP A 443 -16.37 -21.80 -17.54
N VAL A 444 -15.33 -21.22 -16.93
CA VAL A 444 -14.82 -21.62 -15.61
C VAL A 444 -15.04 -20.46 -14.63
N PRO A 445 -16.05 -20.53 -13.74
CA PRO A 445 -16.30 -19.45 -12.80
C PRO A 445 -15.43 -19.55 -11.54
N GLY A 446 -15.19 -18.40 -10.90
CA GLY A 446 -14.64 -18.34 -9.55
C GLY A 446 -15.71 -18.68 -8.51
N VAL A 447 -15.30 -19.33 -7.42
CA VAL A 447 -16.19 -19.72 -6.32
C VAL A 447 -15.92 -18.86 -5.10
N TYR A 448 -16.99 -18.27 -4.58
CA TYR A 448 -16.98 -17.31 -3.48
C TYR A 448 -17.89 -17.81 -2.37
N VAL A 449 -17.57 -17.49 -1.13
CA VAL A 449 -18.48 -17.67 0.01
C VAL A 449 -19.74 -16.84 -0.22
N ASN A 450 -20.92 -17.43 -0.04
CA ASN A 450 -22.21 -16.76 -0.11
C ASN A 450 -22.47 -15.93 1.15
N VAL A 451 -21.99 -14.68 1.20
CA VAL A 451 -22.07 -13.85 2.41
C VAL A 451 -23.50 -13.62 2.91
N PRO A 452 -24.52 -13.39 2.05
CA PRO A 452 -25.92 -13.38 2.49
C PRO A 452 -26.34 -14.63 3.29
N HIS A 453 -25.84 -15.82 2.96
CA HIS A 453 -26.14 -17.04 3.70
C HIS A 453 -25.63 -17.02 5.15
N PHE A 454 -24.60 -16.22 5.44
CA PHE A 454 -23.96 -16.13 6.77
C PHE A 454 -24.33 -14.86 7.54
N LEU A 455 -25.25 -14.03 7.04
CA LEU A 455 -25.54 -12.72 7.63
C LEU A 455 -25.97 -12.82 9.10
N ASP A 456 -26.84 -13.78 9.45
CA ASP A 456 -27.27 -13.99 10.85
C ASP A 456 -26.09 -14.32 11.77
N TRP A 457 -25.15 -15.15 11.30
CA TRP A 457 -23.94 -15.50 12.06
C TRP A 457 -23.01 -14.29 12.23
N ILE A 458 -22.80 -13.52 11.16
CA ILE A 458 -21.98 -12.29 11.18
C ILE A 458 -22.58 -11.29 12.18
N GLN A 459 -23.89 -11.06 12.09
CA GLN A 459 -24.62 -10.14 12.95
C GLN A 459 -24.61 -10.60 14.40
N GLY A 460 -24.81 -11.89 14.66
CA GLY A 460 -24.73 -12.45 16.02
C GLY A 460 -23.40 -12.18 16.72
N ILE A 461 -22.28 -12.16 15.98
CA ILE A 461 -20.96 -11.84 16.53
C ILE A 461 -20.78 -10.33 16.69
N ILE A 462 -21.08 -9.54 15.66
CA ILE A 462 -20.79 -8.09 15.69
C ILE A 462 -21.72 -7.38 16.69
N PHE A 463 -23.01 -7.70 16.71
CA PHE A 463 -23.97 -7.05 17.61
C PHE A 463 -23.85 -7.51 19.07
N SER A 464 -23.45 -8.76 19.34
CA SER A 464 -23.21 -9.20 20.72
C SER A 464 -22.04 -8.46 21.39
N THR A 465 -21.17 -7.84 20.59
CA THR A 465 -20.09 -6.97 21.09
C THR A 465 -20.48 -5.49 21.23
N GLY A 466 -21.76 -5.13 21.04
CA GLY A 466 -22.30 -3.78 21.27
C GLY A 466 -22.15 -2.81 20.10
N PHE A 467 -21.79 -3.28 18.90
CA PHE A 467 -21.61 -2.43 17.72
C PHE A 467 -22.88 -2.36 16.87
N ARG A 468 -23.34 -1.15 16.53
CA ARG A 468 -24.36 -0.92 15.50
C ARG A 468 -23.67 -0.39 14.22
N PRO A 469 -23.86 -1.04 13.06
CA PRO A 469 -23.31 -0.56 11.80
C PRO A 469 -24.13 0.66 11.35
N TYR A 470 -23.68 1.85 11.79
CA TYR A 470 -24.24 3.16 11.45
C TYR A 470 -25.73 3.33 11.84
N GLY A 471 -25.98 3.50 13.15
CA GLY A 471 -27.28 3.89 13.71
C GLY A 471 -27.64 3.16 15.00
#